data_AF-A0A139DIV6-F1
#
_entry.id   AF-A0A139DIV6-F1
#
_cell.length_a   1.000
_cell.length_b   1.000
_cell.length_c   1.000
_cell.angle_alpha   90.00
_cell.angle_beta   90.00
_cell.angle_gamma   90.00
#
_symmetry.space_group_name_H-M   'P 1'
#
loop_
_entity.id
_entity.type
_entity.pdbx_description
1 polymer ?
#
loop_
_entity_poly.entity_id
_entity_poly.type
_entity_poly.pdbx_seq_one_letter_code
_entity_poly.pdbx_strand_id
1 'polypeptide(L)'
;NQGDAMVHAVRKTLSEAGDKVSDSEKESIEGAIKDLEEALEGSDKDDIEAKTQKLSEVSSELAQKMYSEEGGDQAQQAGGQEQAQSADDAVDAEFEEVKDDDKK
;
A
#
# COMPACT_ATOMS: atom_id res chain seq x y z
N ASN A 1 9.73 16.03 5.97
CA ASN A 1 8.51 16.10 6.80
C ASN A 1 7.89 14.70 6.86
N GLN A 2 6.90 14.43 7.72
CA GLN A 2 6.26 13.09 7.78
C GLN A 2 5.60 12.71 6.44
N GLY A 3 4.92 13.67 5.80
CA GLY A 3 4.31 13.46 4.48
C GLY A 3 5.34 13.16 3.38
N ASP A 4 6.50 13.85 3.34
CA ASP A 4 7.56 13.56 2.37
C ASP A 4 8.07 12.11 2.50
N ALA A 5 8.26 11.65 3.74
CA ALA A 5 8.74 10.30 4.01
C ALA A 5 7.72 9.27 3.50
N MET A 6 6.43 9.55 3.68
CA MET A 6 5.36 8.71 3.19
C MET A 6 5.28 8.68 1.67
N VAL A 7 5.32 9.83 1.00
CA VAL A 7 5.37 9.94 -0.47
C VAL A 7 6.50 9.08 -1.03
N HIS A 8 7.70 9.22 -0.46
CA HIS A 8 8.86 8.48 -0.94
C HIS A 8 8.71 6.97 -0.72
N ALA A 9 8.21 6.54 0.44
CA ALA A 9 7.97 5.13 0.74
C ALA A 9 6.96 4.51 -0.23
N VAL A 10 5.81 5.16 -0.43
CA VAL A 10 4.75 4.64 -1.32
C VAL A 10 5.20 4.60 -2.77
N ARG A 11 5.93 5.63 -3.26
CA ARG A 11 6.53 5.60 -4.60
C ARG A 11 7.47 4.41 -4.79
N LYS A 12 8.29 4.12 -3.78
CA LYS A 12 9.22 2.99 -3.82
C LYS A 12 8.45 1.68 -3.91
N THR A 13 7.47 1.47 -3.02
CA THR A 13 6.64 0.25 -3.03
C THR A 13 5.87 0.10 -4.34
N LEU A 14 5.32 1.19 -4.88
CA LEU A 14 4.62 1.15 -6.17
C LEU A 14 5.55 0.75 -7.32
N SER A 15 6.78 1.26 -7.31
CA SER A 15 7.81 0.87 -8.29
C SER A 15 8.25 -0.58 -8.12
N GLU A 16 8.31 -1.10 -6.89
CA GLU A 16 8.65 -2.50 -6.58
C GLU A 16 7.52 -3.45 -6.98
N ALA A 17 6.28 -3.01 -6.81
CA ALA A 17 5.10 -3.76 -7.21
C ALA A 17 4.97 -3.89 -8.74
N GLY A 18 5.43 -2.89 -9.51
CA GLY A 18 5.55 -2.99 -10.96
C GLY A 18 4.25 -3.42 -11.64
N ASP A 19 4.29 -4.54 -12.37
CA ASP A 19 3.14 -5.09 -13.12
C ASP A 19 2.11 -5.82 -12.23
N LYS A 20 2.35 -5.93 -10.92
CA LYS A 20 1.42 -6.56 -9.95
C LYS A 20 0.24 -5.65 -9.58
N VAL A 21 0.34 -4.38 -9.95
CA VAL A 21 -0.66 -3.34 -9.70
C VAL A 21 -1.32 -3.01 -11.02
N SER A 22 -2.64 -2.94 -11.05
CA SER A 22 -3.34 -2.53 -12.27
C SER A 22 -3.08 -1.05 -12.57
N ASP A 23 -3.22 -0.66 -13.85
CA ASP A 23 -3.05 0.73 -14.27
C ASP A 23 -3.99 1.68 -13.47
N SER A 24 -5.22 1.26 -13.17
CA SER A 24 -6.18 2.06 -12.40
C SER A 24 -5.74 2.26 -10.94
N GLU A 25 -5.18 1.24 -10.31
CA GLU A 25 -4.65 1.34 -8.93
C GLU A 25 -3.39 2.21 -8.92
N LYS A 26 -2.51 2.01 -9.90
CA LYS A 26 -1.30 2.81 -10.07
C LYS A 26 -1.62 4.30 -10.24
N GLU A 27 -2.55 4.64 -11.13
CA GLU A 27 -3.01 6.01 -11.32
C GLU A 27 -3.62 6.60 -10.03
N SER A 28 -4.37 5.81 -9.27
CA SER A 28 -4.96 6.24 -8.00
C SER A 28 -3.89 6.56 -6.95
N ILE A 29 -2.86 5.72 -6.84
CA ILE A 29 -1.74 5.90 -5.90
C ILE A 29 -0.86 7.09 -6.33
N GLU A 30 -0.52 7.19 -7.63
CA GLU A 30 0.23 8.33 -8.17
C GLU A 30 -0.52 9.65 -7.98
N GLY A 31 -1.84 9.64 -8.16
CA GLY A 31 -2.71 10.79 -7.86
C GLY A 31 -2.67 11.19 -6.39
N ALA A 32 -2.80 10.23 -5.46
CA ALA A 32 -2.73 10.49 -4.03
C ALA A 32 -1.36 11.02 -3.58
N ILE A 33 -0.28 10.49 -4.17
CA ILE A 33 1.08 11.00 -3.95
C ILE A 33 1.19 12.47 -4.38
N LYS A 34 0.73 12.78 -5.60
CA LYS A 34 0.80 14.14 -6.15
C LYS A 34 -0.04 15.13 -5.34
N ASP A 35 -1.24 14.72 -4.96
CA ASP A 35 -2.11 15.50 -4.07
C ASP A 35 -1.42 15.84 -2.74
N LEU A 36 -0.74 14.88 -2.11
CA LEU A 36 -0.03 15.10 -0.85
C LEU A 36 1.21 15.98 -1.06
N GLU A 37 1.96 15.81 -2.14
CA GLU A 37 3.09 16.68 -2.47
C GLU A 37 2.63 18.14 -2.64
N GLU A 38 1.56 18.38 -3.39
CA GLU A 38 0.99 19.72 -3.58
C GLU A 38 0.52 20.32 -2.24
N ALA A 39 -0.11 19.52 -1.37
CA ALA A 39 -0.51 19.97 -0.03
C ALA A 39 0.71 20.33 0.86
N LEU A 40 1.80 19.57 0.76
CA LEU A 40 3.05 19.79 1.51
C LEU A 40 3.79 21.06 1.07
N GLU A 41 3.61 21.51 -0.18
CA GLU A 41 4.10 22.82 -0.64
C GLU A 41 3.31 23.99 -0.02
N GLY A 42 2.10 23.71 0.46
CA GLY A 42 1.23 24.66 1.14
C GLY A 42 1.51 24.80 2.63
N SER A 43 0.50 25.26 3.37
CA SER A 43 0.55 25.40 4.83
C SER A 43 -0.78 25.03 5.51
N ASP A 44 -1.69 24.44 4.75
CA ASP A 44 -2.98 23.97 5.26
C ASP A 44 -2.79 22.60 5.91
N LYS A 45 -2.79 22.59 7.24
CA LYS A 45 -2.57 21.36 8.00
C LYS A 45 -3.72 20.36 7.83
N ASP A 46 -4.95 20.84 7.71
CA ASP A 46 -6.11 19.98 7.57
C ASP A 46 -6.07 19.28 6.20
N ASP A 47 -5.65 20.00 5.15
CA ASP A 47 -5.42 19.41 3.83
C ASP A 47 -4.27 18.40 3.84
N ILE A 48 -3.12 18.74 4.43
CA ILE A 48 -1.99 17.81 4.56
C ILE A 48 -2.41 16.53 5.31
N GLU A 49 -3.14 16.64 6.42
CA GLU A 49 -3.63 15.49 7.17
C GLU A 49 -4.60 14.64 6.34
N ALA A 50 -5.56 15.26 5.66
CA ALA A 50 -6.52 14.56 4.80
C ALA A 50 -5.82 13.82 3.65
N LYS A 51 -4.85 14.47 2.98
CA LYS A 51 -4.06 13.84 1.91
C LYS A 51 -3.13 12.74 2.43
N THR A 52 -2.59 12.91 3.63
CA THR A 52 -1.76 11.88 4.29
C THR A 52 -2.59 10.64 4.60
N GLN A 53 -3.80 10.81 5.15
CA GLN A 53 -4.72 9.71 5.40
C GLN A 53 -5.11 8.98 4.11
N LYS A 54 -5.47 9.74 3.06
CA LYS A 54 -5.80 9.18 1.75
C LYS A 54 -4.64 8.38 1.16
N LEU A 55 -3.41 8.90 1.24
CA LEU A 55 -2.22 8.17 0.80
C LEU A 55 -1.99 6.91 1.63
N SER A 56 -2.29 6.95 2.94
CA SER A 56 -2.22 5.78 3.83
C SER A 56 -3.13 4.67 3.36
N GLU A 57 -4.40 4.97 3.13
CA GLU A 57 -5.42 3.99 2.74
C GLU A 57 -5.01 3.25 1.46
N VAL A 58 -4.68 3.99 0.39
CA VAL A 58 -4.27 3.38 -0.89
C VAL A 58 -2.93 2.65 -0.80
N SER A 59 -2.04 3.08 0.10
CA SER A 59 -0.76 2.39 0.32
C SER A 59 -0.90 1.09 1.10
N SER A 60 -1.89 1.00 1.99
CA SER A 60 -2.19 -0.23 2.73
C SER A 60 -2.69 -1.32 1.80
N GLU A 61 -3.57 -0.98 0.84
CA GLU A 61 -4.03 -1.92 -0.19
C GLU A 61 -2.87 -2.44 -1.05
N LEU A 62 -1.96 -1.55 -1.46
CA LEU A 62 -0.74 -1.92 -2.18
C LEU A 62 0.15 -2.87 -1.37
N ALA A 63 0.35 -2.57 -0.07
CA ALA A 63 1.15 -3.39 0.83
C ALA A 63 0.52 -4.77 1.05
N GLN A 64 -0.79 -4.86 1.22
CA GLN A 64 -1.52 -6.13 1.33
C GLN A 64 -1.35 -6.97 0.07
N LYS A 65 -1.44 -6.35 -1.11
CA LYS A 65 -1.26 -7.04 -2.40
C LYS A 65 0.15 -7.59 -2.56
N MET A 66 1.15 -6.81 -2.17
CA MET A 66 2.55 -7.22 -2.16
C MET A 66 2.81 -8.38 -1.19
N TYR A 67 2.22 -8.31 0.02
CA TYR A 67 2.34 -9.35 1.04
C TYR A 67 1.72 -10.69 0.61
N SER A 68 0.54 -10.64 -0.03
CA SER A 68 -0.16 -11.83 -0.52
C SER A 68 0.58 -12.55 -1.66
N GLU A 69 1.39 -11.83 -2.45
CA GLU A 69 2.17 -12.44 -3.53
C GLU A 69 3.55 -12.97 -3.10
N GLU A 70 4.14 -12.46 -2.02
CA GLU A 70 5.46 -12.90 -1.56
C GLU A 70 5.43 -14.11 -0.61
N GLY A 71 4.26 -14.53 -0.12
CA GLY A 71 4.18 -15.65 0.82
C GLY A 71 4.93 -15.34 2.11
N GLY A 72 4.44 -14.37 2.89
CA GLY A 72 4.62 -14.32 4.35
C GLY A 72 5.98 -13.94 4.94
N ASP A 73 7.09 -13.88 4.20
CA ASP A 73 8.44 -13.83 4.81
C ASP A 73 9.20 -12.49 4.77
N GLN A 74 8.55 -11.38 4.41
CA GLN A 74 9.23 -10.06 4.34
C GLN A 74 8.52 -8.92 5.09
N ALA A 75 7.86 -9.23 6.20
CA ALA A 75 7.06 -8.30 7.01
C ALA A 75 7.86 -7.30 7.89
N GLN A 76 9.06 -6.85 7.51
CA GLN A 76 9.83 -5.97 8.42
C GLN A 76 10.54 -4.76 7.80
N GLN A 77 10.24 -4.34 6.57
CA GLN A 77 10.97 -3.19 6.00
C GLN A 77 10.14 -2.09 5.31
N ALA A 78 8.82 -2.08 5.43
CA ALA A 78 8.02 -0.95 4.99
C ALA A 78 6.90 -0.67 6.00
N GLY A 79 7.03 0.36 6.84
CA GLY A 79 5.97 0.79 7.75
C GLY A 79 6.34 0.79 9.24
N GLY A 80 7.54 1.21 9.58
CA GLY A 80 7.88 1.53 10.98
C GLY A 80 7.39 2.92 11.36
N GLN A 81 6.10 3.09 11.64
CA GLN A 81 5.59 3.90 12.76
C GLN A 81 4.10 3.62 13.00
N GLU A 82 3.83 3.32 14.28
CA GLU A 82 2.52 3.20 14.95
C GLU A 82 1.74 1.88 14.84
N GLN A 83 2.20 0.96 15.69
CA GLN A 83 1.38 0.23 16.68
C GLN A 83 -0.08 0.71 16.81
N ALA A 84 -1.00 0.00 16.16
CA ALA A 84 -2.33 -0.27 16.68
C ALA A 84 -2.56 -1.78 16.63
N GLN A 85 -2.61 -2.39 17.82
CA GLN A 85 -3.09 -3.73 18.05
C GLN A 85 -4.43 -3.96 17.34
N SER A 86 -4.49 -4.95 16.46
CA SER A 86 -5.27 -6.17 16.73
C SER A 86 -4.79 -7.25 15.76
N ALA A 87 -4.33 -8.34 16.35
CA ALA A 87 -4.35 -9.63 15.69
C ALA A 87 -5.80 -9.98 15.35
N ASP A 88 -5.96 -10.83 14.32
CA ASP A 88 -7.21 -11.48 13.94
C ASP A 88 -8.14 -10.63 13.07
N ASP A 89 -7.85 -10.53 11.77
CA ASP A 89 -8.89 -10.76 10.77
C ASP A 89 -8.27 -11.11 9.40
N ALA A 90 -8.52 -12.36 9.02
CA ALA A 90 -8.69 -12.85 7.66
C ALA A 90 -7.70 -12.35 6.59
N VAL A 91 -6.68 -13.19 6.40
CA VAL A 91 -6.33 -13.63 5.05
C VAL A 91 -7.57 -14.29 4.45
N ASP A 92 -8.48 -13.50 3.88
CA ASP A 92 -9.49 -14.01 2.94
C ASP A 92 -8.85 -14.06 1.55
N ALA A 93 -7.77 -14.84 1.46
CA ALA A 93 -7.28 -15.33 0.19
C ALA A 93 -8.25 -16.41 -0.27
N GLU A 94 -9.42 -15.99 -0.75
CA GLU A 94 -10.24 -16.77 -1.68
C GLU A 94 -9.50 -16.86 -3.03
N PHE A 95 -8.26 -17.38 -3.03
CA PHE A 95 -7.73 -18.03 -4.21
C PHE A 95 -8.26 -19.45 -4.17
N GLU A 96 -9.51 -19.57 -4.64
CA GLU A 96 -10.24 -20.81 -4.81
C GLU A 96 -9.39 -21.77 -5.65
N GLU A 97 -8.73 -22.69 -4.94
CA GLU A 97 -8.44 -24.05 -5.31
C GLU A 97 -7.72 -24.27 -6.66
N VAL A 98 -6.38 -24.34 -6.56
CA VAL A 98 -5.57 -25.18 -7.45
C VAL A 98 -6.05 -26.63 -7.28
N LYS A 99 -6.98 -27.07 -8.13
CA LYS A 99 -7.17 -28.50 -8.40
C LYS A 99 -6.14 -28.93 -9.44
N ASP A 100 -4.90 -29.12 -8.99
CA ASP A 100 -4.04 -30.14 -9.57
C ASP A 100 -4.38 -31.46 -8.86
N ASP A 101 -5.16 -32.31 -9.53
CA ASP A 101 -5.16 -33.75 -9.23
C ASP A 101 -5.28 -34.51 -10.56
N ASP A 102 -4.09 -34.82 -11.06
CA ASP A 102 -3.65 -36.13 -11.48
C ASP A 102 -4.21 -36.83 -12.73
N LYS A 103 -3.22 -37.28 -13.51
CA LYS A 103 -3.31 -38.25 -14.59
C LYS A 103 -3.91 -39.57 -14.08
N LYS A 104 -4.96 -40.04 -14.75
CA LYS A 104 -5.03 -41.43 -15.27
C LYS A 104 -6.10 -41.62 -16.33
#